data_AF-A0A8J5LUK1-F1
#
_entry.id   AF-A0A8J5LUK1-F1
#
_cell.length_a   1.000
_cell.length_b   1.000
_cell.length_c   1.000
_cell.angle_alpha   90.00
_cell.angle_beta   90.00
_cell.angle_gamma   90.00
#
_symmetry.space_group_name_H-M   'P 1'
#
loop_
_entity.id
_entity.type
_entity.pdbx_description
1 polymer ?
#
loop_
_entity_poly.entity_id
_entity_poly.type
_entity_poly.pdbx_seq_one_letter_code
_entity_poly.pdbx_strand_id
1 'polypeptide(L)'
;MFEQGREVNSSRVSLPAALQPVTLLAVNLRVDDLPLGEINEVYLLDFIGSSSFIGELYPKVESVIILDHHKTAVEALCGNASFGKNVIKVIDMDKSGATIAFDFFKEKLLKRSDTLKGLGIHNHQEAGQKNLSGCKFERVQKLFEYIEDGDIWRWKLPHSKAFSSGLKDMNIEYNVNVNSALFEQDLLSVYSFVISVVNF
;
A
#
# COMPACT_ATOMS: atom_id res chain seq x y z
N MET A 1 -3.58 57.09 12.21
CA MET A 1 -2.33 56.44 12.68
C MET A 1 -2.71 55.00 12.97
N PHE A 2 -2.50 54.04 12.04
CA PHE A 2 -1.22 53.35 11.75
C PHE A 2 -0.67 52.74 13.06
N GLU A 3 -0.46 51.44 13.26
CA GLU A 3 -0.07 50.33 12.37
C GLU A 3 -0.38 48.94 13.00
N GLN A 4 -0.62 47.96 12.11
CA GLN A 4 -0.11 46.57 12.02
C GLN A 4 0.17 45.77 13.33
N GLY A 5 -0.34 44.56 13.50
CA GLY A 5 -0.16 43.41 12.62
C GLY A 5 1.09 42.63 13.03
N ARG A 6 0.93 41.48 13.71
CA ARG A 6 1.92 40.42 13.65
C ARG A 6 1.26 39.05 13.79
N GLU A 7 1.12 38.48 12.61
CA GLU A 7 0.79 37.12 12.23
C GLU A 7 1.63 36.12 13.04
N VAL A 8 0.96 35.21 13.76
CA VAL A 8 1.61 34.06 14.37
C VAL A 8 1.83 33.06 13.24
N ASN A 9 3.06 33.06 12.74
CA ASN A 9 3.54 32.09 11.75
C ASN A 9 3.59 30.70 12.42
N SER A 10 2.45 30.01 12.44
CA SER A 10 2.40 28.59 12.79
C SER A 10 2.93 27.84 11.58
N SER A 11 4.21 27.51 11.61
CA SER A 11 4.78 26.48 10.75
C SER A 11 3.99 25.20 11.00
N ARG A 12 2.97 24.96 10.16
CA ARG A 12 2.33 23.66 10.02
C ARG A 12 3.41 22.70 9.56
N VAL A 13 4.02 22.04 10.52
CA VAL A 13 4.68 20.77 10.30
C VAL A 13 3.59 19.87 9.73
N SER A 14 3.61 19.70 8.41
CA SER A 14 2.77 18.73 7.72
C SER A 14 3.09 17.37 8.33
N LEU A 15 2.15 16.83 9.09
CA LEU A 15 2.24 15.48 9.61
C LEU A 15 2.54 14.52 8.44
N PRO A 16 3.50 13.60 8.59
CA PRO A 16 3.84 12.67 7.53
C PRO A 16 2.62 11.81 7.19
N ALA A 17 2.56 11.33 5.94
CA ALA A 17 1.53 10.41 5.48
C ALA A 17 1.30 9.33 6.55
N ALA A 18 0.09 9.27 7.10
CA ALA A 18 -0.27 8.28 8.10
C ALA A 18 -0.36 6.91 7.42
N LEU A 19 0.79 6.28 7.20
CA LEU A 19 0.88 4.84 7.04
C LEU A 19 0.45 4.23 8.38
N GLN A 20 -0.83 3.95 8.52
CA GLN A 20 -1.32 3.06 9.57
C GLN A 20 -1.58 1.69 8.97
N PRO A 21 -0.55 0.84 8.82
CA PRO A 21 -0.75 -0.59 8.60
C PRO A 21 -1.52 -1.12 9.83
N VAL A 22 -2.84 -1.21 9.70
CA VAL A 22 -3.73 -1.76 10.73
C VAL A 22 -3.61 -3.29 10.67
N THR A 23 -2.51 -3.82 11.20
CA THR A 23 -2.16 -5.24 11.06
C THR A 23 -2.80 -6.14 12.11
N LEU A 24 -3.40 -5.59 13.18
CA LEU A 24 -3.92 -6.41 14.29
C LEU A 24 -5.32 -6.02 14.80
N LEU A 25 -6.04 -5.11 14.12
CA LEU A 25 -7.39 -4.69 14.52
C LEU A 25 -8.44 -4.83 13.39
N ALA A 26 -8.04 -5.35 12.23
CA ALA A 26 -8.83 -5.29 11.00
C ALA A 26 -10.17 -6.05 11.04
N VAL A 27 -10.38 -6.95 12.01
CA VAL A 27 -11.67 -7.65 12.17
C VAL A 27 -12.80 -6.70 12.58
N ASN A 28 -12.50 -5.55 13.21
CA ASN A 28 -13.49 -4.56 13.66
C ASN A 28 -13.23 -3.14 13.13
N LEU A 29 -12.42 -2.97 12.09
CA LEU A 29 -12.13 -1.65 11.53
C LEU A 29 -13.41 -1.01 11.00
N ARG A 30 -13.76 0.17 11.52
CA ARG A 30 -14.90 0.97 11.04
C ARG A 30 -14.39 2.13 10.22
N VAL A 31 -15.20 2.58 9.27
CA VAL A 31 -14.88 3.74 8.43
C VAL A 31 -14.67 5.00 9.28
N ASP A 32 -15.41 5.14 10.39
CA ASP A 32 -15.29 6.28 11.29
C ASP A 32 -14.00 6.29 12.14
N ASP A 33 -13.25 5.17 12.15
CA ASP A 33 -11.92 5.11 12.79
C ASP A 33 -10.83 5.69 11.87
N LEU A 34 -11.15 5.99 10.61
CA LEU A 34 -10.20 6.49 9.63
C LEU A 34 -10.13 8.03 9.63
N PRO A 35 -8.95 8.63 9.37
CA PRO A 35 -8.78 10.08 9.31
C PRO A 35 -9.29 10.66 7.98
N LEU A 36 -10.57 10.47 7.66
CA LEU A 36 -11.19 10.76 6.36
C LEU A 36 -11.12 12.24 5.93
N GLY A 37 -10.90 13.17 6.87
CA GLY A 37 -10.68 14.58 6.57
C GLY A 37 -9.26 14.93 6.10
N GLU A 38 -8.32 13.98 6.17
CA GLU A 38 -6.89 14.17 5.91
C GLU A 38 -6.38 13.28 4.77
N ILE A 39 -7.20 12.35 4.28
CA ILE A 39 -6.82 11.34 3.31
C ILE A 39 -7.73 11.38 2.09
N ASN A 40 -7.14 11.29 0.91
CA ASN A 40 -7.89 11.31 -0.36
C ASN A 40 -7.99 9.91 -0.98
N GLU A 41 -6.97 9.09 -0.78
CA GLU A 41 -6.82 7.78 -1.40
C GLU A 41 -6.63 6.71 -0.31
N VAL A 42 -7.44 5.65 -0.39
CA VAL A 42 -7.35 4.50 0.52
C VAL A 42 -6.98 3.24 -0.25
N TYR A 43 -5.95 2.55 0.22
CA TYR A 43 -5.55 1.23 -0.28
C TYR A 43 -5.94 0.16 0.71
N LEU A 44 -6.57 -0.90 0.23
CA LEU A 44 -6.88 -2.10 0.98
C LEU A 44 -6.06 -3.24 0.37
N LEU A 45 -5.05 -3.72 1.10
CA LEU A 45 -4.10 -4.74 0.66
C LEU A 45 -4.37 -6.03 1.42
N ASP A 46 -4.67 -7.09 0.68
CA ASP A 46 -4.96 -8.41 1.24
C ASP A 46 -6.13 -8.40 2.27
N PHE A 47 -7.05 -7.45 2.07
CA PHE A 47 -8.12 -7.13 2.99
C PHE A 47 -9.25 -6.39 2.29
N ILE A 48 -10.49 -6.65 2.71
CA ILE A 48 -11.66 -5.95 2.20
C ILE A 48 -12.61 -5.43 3.29
N GLY A 49 -12.40 -5.83 4.54
CA GLY A 49 -13.28 -5.48 5.66
C GLY A 49 -14.64 -6.19 5.63
N SER A 50 -15.60 -5.65 6.38
CA SER A 50 -16.97 -6.15 6.41
C SER A 50 -17.71 -5.85 5.10
N SER A 51 -18.85 -6.51 4.88
CA SER A 51 -19.66 -6.30 3.67
C SER A 51 -20.17 -4.86 3.48
N SER A 52 -20.30 -4.06 4.55
CA SER A 52 -20.69 -2.66 4.48
C SER A 52 -19.50 -1.69 4.38
N PHE A 53 -18.29 -2.14 4.78
CA PHE A 53 -17.11 -1.29 4.92
C PHE A 53 -16.80 -0.49 3.65
N ILE A 54 -16.68 -1.17 2.50
CA ILE A 54 -16.41 -0.49 1.22
C ILE A 54 -17.51 0.50 0.87
N GLY A 55 -18.78 0.11 1.07
CA GLY A 55 -19.94 0.93 0.76
C GLY A 55 -20.02 2.22 1.59
N GLU A 56 -19.55 2.17 2.84
CA GLU A 56 -19.44 3.33 3.73
C GLU A 56 -18.21 4.18 3.43
N LEU A 57 -17.13 3.56 2.94
CA LEU A 57 -15.83 4.19 2.72
C LEU A 57 -15.78 5.00 1.42
N TYR A 58 -16.15 4.39 0.29
CA TYR A 58 -15.95 5.01 -1.03
C TYR A 58 -16.65 6.36 -1.23
N PRO A 59 -17.79 6.69 -0.60
CA PRO A 59 -18.40 8.02 -0.72
C PRO A 59 -17.62 9.12 0.00
N LYS A 60 -16.74 8.75 0.94
CA LYS A 60 -16.04 9.69 1.83
C LYS A 60 -14.60 9.99 1.39
N VAL A 61 -14.11 9.35 0.32
CA VAL A 61 -12.74 9.51 -0.19
C VAL A 61 -12.72 9.64 -1.71
N GLU A 62 -11.67 10.25 -2.27
CA GLU A 62 -11.54 10.43 -3.72
C GLU A 62 -11.36 9.10 -4.44
N SER A 63 -10.68 8.13 -3.82
CA SER A 63 -10.49 6.79 -4.41
C SER A 63 -10.25 5.70 -3.38
N VAL A 64 -10.75 4.50 -3.69
CA VAL A 64 -10.49 3.26 -2.96
C VAL A 64 -9.87 2.25 -3.92
N ILE A 65 -8.70 1.71 -3.56
CA ILE A 65 -7.97 0.72 -4.35
C ILE A 65 -7.90 -0.57 -3.54
N ILE A 66 -8.45 -1.64 -4.08
CA ILE A 66 -8.50 -2.97 -3.45
C ILE A 66 -7.55 -3.89 -4.21
N LEU A 67 -6.54 -4.40 -3.53
CA LEU A 67 -5.54 -5.35 -4.03
C LEU A 67 -5.65 -6.63 -3.20
N ASP A 68 -6.25 -7.68 -3.75
CA ASP A 68 -6.56 -8.89 -2.96
C ASP A 68 -6.50 -10.15 -3.84
N HIS A 69 -6.34 -11.30 -3.21
CA HIS A 69 -6.33 -12.62 -3.84
C HIS A 69 -7.23 -13.63 -3.12
N HIS A 70 -7.94 -13.21 -2.07
CA HIS A 70 -8.84 -14.09 -1.34
C HIS A 70 -10.14 -14.34 -2.08
N LYS A 71 -10.63 -15.58 -1.96
CA LYS A 71 -11.96 -15.95 -2.48
C LYS A 71 -13.08 -15.09 -1.89
N THR A 72 -12.96 -14.71 -0.62
CA THR A 72 -13.92 -13.82 0.07
C THR A 72 -13.99 -12.45 -0.59
N ALA A 73 -12.86 -11.91 -1.06
CA ALA A 73 -12.83 -10.65 -1.80
C ALA A 73 -13.55 -10.77 -3.15
N VAL A 74 -13.33 -11.88 -3.88
CA VAL A 74 -14.06 -12.18 -5.12
C VAL A 74 -15.56 -12.21 -4.86
N GLU A 75 -16.00 -12.97 -3.85
CA GLU A 75 -17.42 -13.12 -3.50
C GLU A 75 -18.07 -11.78 -3.09
N ALA A 76 -17.38 -10.98 -2.26
CA ALA A 76 -17.85 -9.67 -1.82
C ALA A 76 -17.91 -8.66 -2.97
N LEU A 77 -17.00 -8.75 -3.96
CA LEU A 77 -16.88 -7.79 -5.04
C LEU A 77 -17.60 -8.16 -6.34
N CYS A 78 -17.95 -9.43 -6.53
CA CYS A 78 -18.68 -9.95 -7.69
C CYS A 78 -20.21 -9.94 -7.50
N GLY A 79 -20.72 -9.65 -6.29
CA GLY A 79 -22.16 -9.42 -6.09
C GLY A 79 -22.68 -8.22 -6.91
N ASN A 80 -24.00 -8.12 -7.10
CA ASN A 80 -24.68 -7.01 -7.81
C ASN A 80 -24.47 -5.61 -7.20
N ALA A 81 -23.57 -5.45 -6.23
CA ALA A 81 -23.16 -4.17 -5.69
C ALA A 81 -22.27 -3.45 -6.70
N SER A 82 -22.89 -2.62 -7.55
CA SER A 82 -22.16 -1.62 -8.31
C SER A 82 -21.60 -0.58 -7.33
N PHE A 83 -20.31 -0.67 -7.02
CA PHE A 83 -19.63 0.40 -6.29
C PHE A 83 -19.49 1.66 -7.15
N GLY A 84 -19.14 2.78 -6.52
CA GLY A 84 -18.85 4.02 -7.23
C GLY A 84 -17.71 3.88 -8.24
N LYS A 85 -17.66 4.79 -9.22
CA LYS A 85 -16.60 4.84 -10.26
C LYS A 85 -15.19 5.05 -9.68
N ASN A 86 -15.10 5.44 -8.41
CA ASN A 86 -13.87 5.69 -7.68
C ASN A 86 -13.33 4.46 -6.92
N VAL A 87 -13.89 3.27 -7.16
CA VAL A 87 -13.39 2.01 -6.60
C VAL A 87 -12.65 1.22 -7.69
N ILE A 88 -11.34 1.05 -7.49
CA ILE A 88 -10.46 0.25 -8.35
C ILE A 88 -10.25 -1.10 -7.65
N LYS A 89 -10.41 -2.19 -8.39
CA LYS A 89 -10.27 -3.56 -7.88
C LYS A 89 -9.22 -4.29 -8.72
N VAL A 90 -8.22 -4.84 -8.07
CA VAL A 90 -7.23 -5.75 -8.67
C VAL A 90 -7.29 -7.04 -7.88
N ILE A 91 -7.95 -8.04 -8.46
CA ILE A 91 -8.14 -9.34 -7.85
C ILE A 91 -7.47 -10.39 -8.71
N ASP A 92 -6.50 -11.11 -8.14
CA ASP A 92 -5.73 -12.12 -8.87
C ASP A 92 -5.47 -13.33 -7.97
N MET A 93 -6.26 -14.39 -8.16
CA MET A 93 -6.16 -15.63 -7.37
C MET A 93 -4.87 -16.41 -7.65
N ASP A 94 -4.14 -16.07 -8.72
CA ASP A 94 -2.87 -16.71 -9.10
C ASP A 94 -1.65 -15.96 -8.56
N LYS A 95 -1.85 -14.91 -7.75
CA LYS A 95 -0.79 -14.16 -7.09
C LYS A 95 -1.06 -14.02 -5.60
N SER A 96 0.00 -13.80 -4.81
CA SER A 96 -0.18 -13.40 -3.41
C SER A 96 -0.61 -11.95 -3.30
N GLY A 97 -1.29 -11.58 -2.21
CA GLY A 97 -1.62 -10.18 -1.92
C GLY A 97 -0.37 -9.27 -1.95
N ALA A 98 0.76 -9.78 -1.43
CA ALA A 98 2.05 -9.10 -1.46
C ALA A 98 2.56 -8.84 -2.89
N THR A 99 2.50 -9.84 -3.79
CA THR A 99 2.92 -9.66 -5.18
C THR A 99 2.00 -8.71 -5.94
N ILE A 100 0.67 -8.78 -5.72
CA ILE A 100 -0.28 -7.86 -6.34
C ILE A 100 0.05 -6.41 -5.95
N ALA A 101 0.30 -6.17 -4.65
CA ALA A 101 0.71 -4.85 -4.17
C ALA A 101 2.02 -4.39 -4.81
N PHE A 102 3.03 -5.25 -4.86
CA PHE A 102 4.32 -4.94 -5.47
C PHE A 102 4.18 -4.55 -6.95
N ASP A 103 3.48 -5.35 -7.74
CA ASP A 103 3.24 -5.09 -9.17
C ASP A 103 2.48 -3.77 -9.38
N PHE A 104 1.43 -3.54 -8.58
CA PHE A 104 0.62 -2.31 -8.66
C PHE A 104 1.46 -1.05 -8.40
N PHE A 105 2.22 -1.03 -7.29
CA PHE A 105 3.01 0.13 -6.93
C PHE A 105 4.21 0.35 -7.86
N LYS A 106 4.82 -0.73 -8.36
CA LYS A 106 5.86 -0.66 -9.39
C LYS A 106 5.34 0.05 -10.64
N GLU A 107 4.19 -0.36 -11.15
CA GLU A 107 3.55 0.28 -12.31
C GLU A 107 3.17 1.74 -12.03
N LYS A 108 2.63 2.03 -10.83
CA LYS A 108 2.28 3.40 -10.43
C LYS A 108 3.51 4.32 -10.40
N LEU A 109 4.66 3.82 -9.92
CA LEU A 109 5.92 4.57 -9.89
C LEU A 109 6.52 4.79 -11.29
N LEU A 110 6.49 3.77 -12.16
CA LEU A 110 6.97 3.88 -13.53
C LEU A 110 6.16 4.92 -14.33
N LYS A 111 4.83 4.87 -14.25
CA LYS A 111 3.94 5.86 -14.89
C LYS A 111 4.19 7.28 -14.41
N ARG A 112 4.43 7.48 -13.10
CA ARG A 112 4.82 8.80 -12.55
C ARG A 112 6.15 9.28 -13.15
N SER A 113 7.15 8.40 -13.23
CA SER A 113 8.46 8.73 -13.82
C SER A 113 8.33 9.15 -15.29
N ASP A 114 7.54 8.43 -16.07
CA ASP A 114 7.34 8.74 -17.49
C ASP A 114 6.53 10.03 -17.69
N THR A 115 5.54 10.28 -16.83
CA THR A 115 4.80 11.55 -16.82
C THR A 115 5.73 12.73 -16.51
N LEU A 116 6.60 12.60 -15.50
CA LEU A 116 7.59 13.63 -15.14
C LEU A 116 8.59 13.90 -16.27
N LYS A 117 9.06 12.86 -16.97
CA LYS A 117 9.91 13.01 -18.16
C LYS A 117 9.19 13.72 -19.31
N GLY A 118 7.91 13.38 -19.53
CA GLY A 118 7.07 14.00 -20.57
C GLY A 118 6.79 15.49 -20.32
N LEU A 119 6.81 15.94 -19.06
CA LEU A 119 6.65 17.35 -18.67
C LEU A 119 7.95 18.17 -18.74
N GLY A 120 9.06 17.59 -19.21
CA GLY A 120 10.32 18.33 -19.42
C GLY A 120 11.09 18.68 -18.14
N ILE A 121 10.79 18.05 -17.00
CA ILE A 121 11.58 18.20 -15.78
C ILE A 121 12.82 17.30 -15.90
N HIS A 122 13.89 17.85 -16.47
CA HIS A 122 15.19 17.21 -16.55
C HIS A 122 15.87 17.21 -15.18
N ASN A 123 15.82 16.10 -14.45
CA ASN A 123 16.79 15.86 -13.40
C ASN A 123 18.12 15.49 -14.07
N HIS A 124 19.02 16.46 -14.19
CA HIS A 124 20.42 16.21 -14.55
C HIS A 124 21.09 15.39 -13.43
N GLN A 125 21.00 14.07 -13.52
CA GLN A 125 21.96 13.15 -12.92
C GLN A 125 22.01 11.87 -13.75
N GLU A 126 22.85 11.93 -14.78
CA GLU A 126 23.19 10.83 -15.66
C GLU A 126 24.26 9.91 -15.04
N ALA A 127 24.17 8.64 -15.41
CA ALA A 127 25.28 7.71 -15.63
C ALA A 127 25.99 6.98 -14.46
N GLY A 128 25.50 7.03 -13.22
CA GLY A 128 26.12 6.29 -12.09
C GLY A 128 25.32 5.14 -11.43
N GLN A 129 23.99 5.13 -11.54
CA GLN A 129 23.12 4.32 -10.64
C GLN A 129 22.43 3.10 -11.27
N LYS A 130 22.52 2.89 -12.60
CA LYS A 130 21.75 1.85 -13.31
C LYS A 130 22.06 0.41 -12.89
N ASN A 131 23.29 0.12 -12.45
CA ASN A 131 23.69 -1.24 -12.08
C ASN A 131 23.35 -1.60 -10.62
N LEU A 132 23.21 -0.60 -9.74
CA LEU A 132 22.85 -0.80 -8.33
C LEU A 132 21.32 -0.90 -8.15
N SER A 133 20.55 -0.24 -9.02
CA SER A 133 19.09 -0.37 -9.05
C SER A 133 18.65 -1.73 -9.58
N GLY A 134 19.35 -2.28 -10.59
CA GLY A 134 19.05 -3.60 -11.16
C GLY A 134 19.19 -4.72 -10.15
N CYS A 135 20.35 -4.82 -9.48
CA CYS A 135 20.58 -5.90 -8.52
C CYS A 135 19.71 -5.81 -7.25
N LYS A 136 19.36 -4.59 -6.79
CA LYS A 136 18.40 -4.42 -5.69
C LYS A 136 16.99 -4.80 -6.13
N PHE A 137 16.58 -4.38 -7.32
CA PHE A 137 15.27 -4.70 -7.86
C PHE A 137 15.08 -6.21 -8.06
N GLU A 138 16.06 -6.89 -8.65
CA GLU A 138 16.07 -8.34 -8.80
C GLU A 138 15.98 -9.08 -7.46
N ARG A 139 16.70 -8.59 -6.44
CA ARG A 139 16.63 -9.17 -5.08
C ARG A 139 15.26 -9.00 -4.45
N VAL A 140 14.64 -7.82 -4.59
CA VAL A 140 13.29 -7.55 -4.08
C VAL A 140 12.27 -8.39 -4.84
N GLN A 141 12.36 -8.46 -6.17
CA GLN A 141 11.47 -9.29 -6.97
C GLN A 141 11.56 -10.76 -6.56
N LYS A 142 12.77 -11.30 -6.40
CA LYS A 142 12.97 -12.67 -5.94
C LYS A 142 12.40 -12.93 -4.55
N LEU A 143 12.43 -11.93 -3.66
CA LEU A 143 11.78 -12.03 -2.35
C LEU A 143 10.26 -12.23 -2.50
N PHE A 144 9.60 -11.44 -3.33
CA PHE A 144 8.16 -11.59 -3.61
C PHE A 144 7.81 -12.93 -4.27
N GLU A 145 8.67 -13.45 -5.16
CA GLU A 145 8.48 -14.78 -5.75
C GLU A 145 8.46 -15.89 -4.68
N TYR A 146 9.34 -15.82 -3.69
CA TYR A 146 9.38 -16.77 -2.57
C TYR A 146 8.19 -16.61 -1.60
N ILE A 147 7.77 -15.37 -1.35
CA ILE A 147 6.56 -15.08 -0.55
C ILE A 147 5.33 -15.67 -1.25
N GLU A 148 5.16 -15.40 -2.54
CA GLU A 148 4.05 -15.94 -3.33
C GLU A 148 4.04 -17.47 -3.34
N ASP A 149 5.18 -18.11 -3.57
CA ASP A 149 5.26 -19.57 -3.65
C ASP A 149 4.75 -20.26 -2.36
N GLY A 150 4.94 -19.62 -1.20
CA GLY A 150 4.41 -20.08 0.08
C GLY A 150 2.95 -19.71 0.31
N ASP A 151 2.60 -18.44 0.09
CA ASP A 151 1.28 -17.88 0.36
C ASP A 151 0.15 -18.60 -0.40
N ILE A 152 0.36 -18.89 -1.68
CA ILE A 152 -0.59 -19.64 -2.51
C ILE A 152 -0.24 -21.14 -2.64
N TRP A 153 0.57 -21.67 -1.71
CA TRP A 153 0.82 -23.11 -1.52
C TRP A 153 1.39 -23.86 -2.74
N ARG A 154 2.13 -23.16 -3.61
CA ARG A 154 2.72 -23.75 -4.83
C ARG A 154 3.93 -24.63 -4.54
N TRP A 155 4.81 -24.19 -3.65
CA TRP A 155 6.05 -24.87 -3.26
C TRP A 155 6.94 -25.30 -4.45
N LYS A 156 6.96 -24.52 -5.53
CA LYS A 156 7.76 -24.77 -6.74
C LYS A 156 9.21 -24.35 -6.59
N LEU A 157 9.49 -23.33 -5.78
CA LEU A 157 10.84 -22.77 -5.67
C LEU A 157 11.73 -23.60 -4.74
N PRO A 158 13.04 -23.72 -5.04
CA PRO A 158 13.97 -24.43 -4.17
C PRO A 158 13.98 -23.81 -2.77
N HIS A 159 13.78 -24.66 -1.75
CA HIS A 159 13.78 -24.28 -0.35
C HIS A 159 12.69 -23.27 0.07
N SER A 160 11.62 -23.08 -0.71
CA SER A 160 10.56 -22.11 -0.35
C SER A 160 9.90 -22.41 0.99
N LYS A 161 9.68 -23.68 1.34
CA LYS A 161 9.19 -24.07 2.68
C LYS A 161 10.12 -23.61 3.81
N ALA A 162 11.43 -23.77 3.64
CA ALA A 162 12.40 -23.33 4.64
C ALA A 162 12.48 -21.80 4.71
N PHE A 163 12.37 -21.13 3.56
CA PHE A 163 12.27 -19.67 3.49
C PHE A 163 11.02 -19.16 4.23
N SER A 164 9.83 -19.69 3.94
CA SER A 164 8.58 -19.29 4.62
C SER A 164 8.63 -19.57 6.12
N SER A 165 9.19 -20.72 6.53
CA SER A 165 9.42 -21.01 7.95
C SER A 165 10.34 -19.96 8.60
N GLY A 166 11.48 -19.66 7.96
CA GLY A 166 12.41 -18.64 8.48
C GLY A 166 11.78 -17.24 8.53
N LEU A 167 10.96 -16.88 7.54
CA LEU A 167 10.23 -15.62 7.52
C LEU A 167 9.26 -15.52 8.71
N LYS A 168 8.55 -16.61 9.00
CA LYS A 168 7.66 -16.71 10.16
C LYS A 168 8.44 -16.65 11.49
N ASP A 169 9.58 -17.34 11.57
CA ASP A 169 10.41 -17.39 12.77
C ASP A 169 11.08 -16.06 13.11
N MET A 170 11.19 -15.13 12.15
CA MET A 170 11.67 -13.77 12.43
C MET A 170 10.73 -12.96 13.33
N ASN A 171 9.46 -13.39 13.48
CA ASN A 171 8.48 -12.75 14.35
C ASN A 171 8.46 -11.22 14.21
N ILE A 172 8.41 -10.75 12.96
CA ILE A 172 8.43 -9.33 12.62
C ILE A 172 7.17 -8.66 13.18
N GLU A 173 7.36 -7.57 13.92
CA GLU A 173 6.26 -6.74 14.42
C GLU A 173 5.80 -5.79 13.32
N TYR A 174 4.57 -5.98 12.85
CA TYR A 174 3.98 -5.19 11.75
C TYR A 174 3.04 -4.08 12.25
N ASN A 175 2.88 -3.89 13.56
CA ASN A 175 2.14 -2.76 14.12
C ASN A 175 3.01 -1.50 14.07
N VAL A 176 2.61 -0.50 13.29
CA VAL A 176 3.35 0.77 13.17
C VAL A 176 3.53 1.51 14.50
N ASN A 177 2.60 1.36 15.44
CA ASN A 177 2.69 2.03 16.73
C ASN A 177 3.75 1.38 17.63
N VAL A 178 4.12 0.13 17.34
CA VAL A 178 5.13 -0.63 18.08
C VAL A 178 6.47 -0.62 17.33
N ASN A 179 6.44 -0.74 16.00
CA ASN A 179 7.60 -0.79 15.12
C ASN A 179 7.48 0.23 13.99
N SER A 180 7.54 1.52 14.34
CA SER A 180 7.42 2.62 13.36
C SER A 180 8.53 2.60 12.32
N ALA A 181 9.73 2.17 12.71
CA ALA A 181 10.92 2.11 11.85
C ALA A 181 10.74 1.22 10.61
N LEU A 182 9.85 0.21 10.68
CA LEU A 182 9.50 -0.62 9.53
C LEU A 182 8.77 0.16 8.42
N PHE A 183 8.11 1.26 8.80
CA PHE A 183 7.23 2.06 7.94
C PHE A 183 7.78 3.46 7.65
N GLU A 184 8.97 3.78 8.16
CA GLU A 184 9.71 5.01 7.84
C GLU A 184 10.30 4.90 6.42
N GLN A 185 9.45 5.02 5.40
CA GLN A 185 9.86 5.14 4.01
C GLN A 185 8.98 6.18 3.29
N ASP A 186 9.60 7.13 2.60
CA ASP A 186 8.97 8.22 1.82
C ASP A 186 8.19 7.74 0.57
N LEU A 187 7.75 6.47 0.53
CA LEU A 187 7.30 5.80 -0.69
C LEU A 187 5.90 6.22 -1.15
N LEU A 188 5.09 6.79 -0.27
CA LEU A 188 3.72 7.22 -0.56
C LEU A 188 3.60 8.72 -0.29
N SER A 189 3.15 9.44 -1.32
CA SER A 189 2.96 10.88 -1.27
C SER A 189 2.07 11.29 -0.10
N VAL A 190 2.23 12.53 0.35
CA VAL A 190 1.29 13.25 1.20
C VAL A 190 -0.14 12.97 0.66
N TYR A 191 -1.08 12.54 1.51
CA TYR A 191 -2.50 12.22 1.20
C TYR A 191 -2.90 10.79 0.77
N SER A 192 -2.09 9.76 1.07
CA SER A 192 -2.49 8.35 0.92
C SER A 192 -2.60 7.62 2.26
N PHE A 193 -3.57 6.73 2.40
CA PHE A 193 -3.76 5.84 3.56
C PHE A 193 -3.76 4.38 3.12
N VAL A 194 -2.97 3.53 3.77
CA VAL A 194 -2.85 2.10 3.42
C VAL A 194 -3.30 1.24 4.59
N ILE A 195 -4.33 0.44 4.34
CA ILE A 195 -4.79 -0.62 5.24
C ILE A 195 -4.31 -1.93 4.64
N SER A 196 -3.59 -2.72 5.43
CA SER A 196 -3.15 -4.04 5.04
C SER A 196 -3.29 -4.99 6.21
N VAL A 197 -3.78 -6.20 5.93
CA VAL A 197 -3.63 -7.33 6.84
C VAL A 197 -2.44 -8.13 6.33
N VAL A 198 -1.43 -8.29 7.16
CA VAL A 198 -0.23 -9.06 6.80
C VAL A 198 -0.43 -10.47 7.32
N ASN A 199 -0.81 -11.40 6.44
CA ASN A 199 -0.76 -12.83 6.71
C ASN A 199 0.35 -13.44 5.85
N PHE A 200 1.31 -14.13 6.48
CA PHE A 200 2.33 -14.94 5.80
C PHE A 200 2.26 -16.38 6.32
#